data_AF-A0A9D4KYF4-F1
#
_entry.id   AF-A0A9D4KYF4-F1
#
_cell.length_a   1.000
_cell.length_b   1.000
_cell.length_c   1.000
_cell.angle_alpha   90.00
_cell.angle_beta   90.00
_cell.angle_gamma   90.00
#
_symmetry.space_group_name_H-M   'P 1'
#
loop_
_entity.id
_entity.type
_entity.pdbx_description
1 polymer ?
#
loop_
_entity_poly.entity_id
_entity_poly.type
_entity_poly.pdbx_seq_one_letter_code
_entity_poly.pdbx_strand_id
1 'polypeptide(L)'
;MSSSDYRANMSTLYYRANISALDYSANMSTLDYRATMSALDYRANMSTLDYRANMSTLDYRANMSTLNYRANMSTLDYRATMSALDYRANMSTLDYRANMSTLDYRAIMSALDYRANMSTLDYRATMSTLDYRANMSTLDNRANMSTLDYRANMSTLNYRANMSTLHYKATMSALDYRANMSTLNYRATMSTLHYRATMSTHVGSQVS
;
A
#
# COMPACT_ATOMS: atom_id res chain seq x y z
N MET A 1 24.18 16.75 13.88
CA MET A 1 23.96 15.81 12.77
C MET A 1 24.85 14.60 13.02
N SER A 2 24.35 13.59 13.72
CA SER A 2 25.02 12.29 13.76
C SER A 2 24.31 11.42 12.74
N SER A 3 24.97 11.20 11.60
CA SER A 3 24.62 10.11 10.69
C SER A 3 25.34 8.89 11.22
N SER A 4 24.60 7.81 11.48
CA SER A 4 25.18 6.55 11.93
C SER A 4 24.87 5.48 10.88
N ASP A 5 25.84 4.61 10.62
CA ASP A 5 25.64 3.41 9.81
C ASP A 5 25.59 2.21 10.76
N TYR A 6 24.55 1.38 10.64
CA TYR A 6 24.39 0.22 11.50
C TYR A 6 24.16 -1.05 10.70
N ARG A 7 24.91 -2.11 11.06
CA ARG A 7 24.81 -3.44 10.46
C ARG A 7 24.61 -4.51 11.53
N ALA A 8 23.56 -5.31 11.40
CA ALA A 8 23.31 -6.46 12.29
C ALA A 8 23.24 -7.78 11.52
N ASN A 9 23.90 -8.80 12.10
CA ASN A 9 23.82 -10.20 11.68
C ASN A 9 23.72 -11.10 12.93
N MET A 10 22.50 -11.38 13.38
CA MET A 10 22.21 -12.18 14.56
C MET A 10 20.83 -12.83 14.44
N SER A 11 20.44 -13.77 15.30
CA SER A 11 19.14 -14.45 15.14
C SER A 11 17.94 -13.54 15.46
N THR A 12 18.00 -12.83 16.59
CA THR A 12 16.92 -11.96 17.08
C THR A 12 17.49 -10.67 17.65
N LEU A 13 16.82 -9.54 17.39
CA LEU A 13 17.20 -8.22 17.94
C LEU A 13 15.95 -7.43 18.32
N TYR A 14 16.09 -6.65 19.38
CA TYR A 14 15.18 -5.57 19.74
C TYR A 14 15.97 -4.28 19.60
N TYR A 15 15.61 -3.45 18.62
CA TYR A 15 16.34 -2.22 18.33
C TYR A 15 15.47 -1.00 18.60
N ARG A 16 15.99 -0.06 19.40
CA ARG A 16 15.36 1.23 19.66
C ARG A 16 16.32 2.36 19.38
N ALA A 17 15.94 3.29 18.52
CA ALA A 17 16.75 4.45 18.18
C ALA A 17 16.00 5.77 18.32
N ASN A 18 16.74 6.79 18.76
CA ASN A 18 16.35 8.19 18.70
C ASN A 18 17.57 9.01 18.23
N ILE A 19 17.69 9.16 16.92
CA ILE A 19 18.84 9.80 16.25
C ILE A 19 18.35 10.65 15.08
N SER A 20 19.19 11.52 14.52
CA SER A 20 18.76 12.39 13.41
C SER A 20 18.58 11.62 12.10
N ALA A 21 19.55 10.78 11.76
CA ALA A 21 19.59 10.04 10.51
C ALA A 21 20.32 8.71 10.70
N LEU A 22 19.89 7.68 9.96
CA LEU A 22 20.47 6.34 10.02
C LEU A 22 20.44 5.69 8.64
N ASP A 23 21.51 4.98 8.31
CA ASP A 23 21.50 3.91 7.31
C ASP A 23 21.55 2.58 8.09
N TYR A 24 20.49 1.79 7.98
CA TYR A 24 20.35 0.53 8.70
C TYR A 24 20.25 -0.64 7.73
N SER A 25 21.17 -1.59 7.88
CA SER A 25 21.15 -2.84 7.12
C SER A 25 21.14 -4.06 8.07
N ALA A 26 20.16 -4.96 7.91
CA ALA A 26 20.07 -6.17 8.72
C ALA A 26 19.85 -7.44 7.91
N ASN A 27 20.51 -8.52 8.35
CA ASN A 27 20.22 -9.89 7.92
C ASN A 27 20.01 -10.76 9.16
N MET A 28 18.77 -11.18 9.41
CA MET A 28 18.42 -11.89 10.64
C MET A 28 17.07 -12.61 10.61
N SER A 29 16.80 -13.51 11.56
CA SER A 29 15.51 -14.20 11.62
C SER A 29 14.38 -13.27 12.05
N THR A 30 14.54 -12.57 13.19
CA THR A 30 13.46 -11.75 13.78
C THR A 30 13.96 -10.40 14.29
N LEU A 31 13.22 -9.33 14.01
CA LEU A 31 13.50 -7.99 14.55
C LEU A 31 12.22 -7.31 15.06
N ASP A 32 12.29 -6.67 16.23
CA ASP A 32 11.38 -5.59 16.65
C ASP A 32 12.16 -4.28 16.58
N TYR A 33 11.74 -3.40 15.67
CA TYR A 33 12.41 -2.13 15.39
C TYR A 33 11.52 -0.96 15.77
N ARG A 34 12.02 -0.09 16.66
CA ARG A 34 11.33 1.12 17.09
C ARG A 34 12.19 2.36 16.92
N ALA A 35 11.73 3.30 16.12
CA ALA A 35 12.49 4.52 15.84
C ALA A 35 11.69 5.80 15.98
N THR A 36 12.40 6.85 16.40
CA THR A 36 12.01 8.24 16.17
C THR A 36 13.21 8.96 15.58
N MET A 37 13.11 9.44 14.34
CA MET A 37 14.22 10.10 13.64
C MET A 37 13.75 10.95 12.47
N SER A 38 14.60 11.82 11.94
CA SER A 38 14.23 12.62 10.78
C SER A 38 14.23 11.77 9.51
N ALA A 39 15.30 11.00 9.28
CA ALA A 39 15.50 10.23 8.05
C ALA A 39 16.06 8.82 8.30
N LEU A 40 15.62 7.84 7.51
CA LEU A 40 16.12 6.47 7.52
C LEU A 40 16.23 5.91 6.10
N ASP A 41 17.36 5.27 5.76
CA ASP A 41 17.44 4.24 4.71
C ASP A 41 17.49 2.89 5.44
N TYR A 42 16.50 2.03 5.18
CA TYR A 42 16.37 0.75 5.85
C TYR A 42 16.40 -0.40 4.84
N ARG A 43 17.35 -1.31 5.01
CA ARG A 43 17.53 -2.51 4.18
C ARG A 43 17.49 -3.77 5.02
N ALA A 44 16.60 -4.71 4.67
CA ALA A 44 16.48 -5.95 5.41
C ALA A 44 16.31 -7.21 4.54
N ASN A 45 16.97 -8.28 4.97
CA ASN A 45 16.65 -9.66 4.61
C ASN A 45 16.32 -10.42 5.88
N MET A 46 15.05 -10.69 6.16
CA MET A 46 14.64 -11.28 7.44
C MET A 46 13.41 -12.18 7.34
N SER A 47 13.20 -13.09 8.30
CA SER A 47 11.95 -13.87 8.31
C SER A 47 10.77 -13.03 8.80
N THR A 48 10.95 -12.32 9.92
CA THR A 48 9.87 -11.58 10.59
C THR A 48 10.33 -10.19 11.06
N LEU A 49 9.50 -9.17 10.86
CA LEU A 49 9.69 -7.81 11.39
C LEU A 49 8.40 -7.25 12.03
N ASP A 50 8.51 -6.68 13.24
CA ASP A 50 7.59 -5.64 13.75
C ASP A 50 8.31 -4.30 13.65
N TYR A 51 7.84 -3.41 12.78
CA TYR A 51 8.43 -2.11 12.53
C TYR A 51 7.51 -1.00 13.02
N ARG A 52 7.99 -0.16 13.94
CA ARG A 52 7.28 1.01 14.45
C ARG A 52 8.10 2.27 14.35
N ALA A 53 7.59 3.28 13.66
CA ALA A 53 8.33 4.53 13.49
C ALA A 53 7.49 5.80 13.50
N ASN A 54 8.09 6.87 14.04
CA ASN A 54 7.65 8.24 13.84
C ASN A 54 8.81 9.01 13.18
N MET A 55 8.69 9.34 11.89
CA MET A 55 9.81 9.91 11.13
C MET A 55 9.38 10.92 10.07
N SER A 56 10.29 11.76 9.56
CA SER A 56 9.94 12.62 8.42
C SER A 56 9.98 11.83 7.12
N THR A 57 11.09 11.12 6.85
CA THR A 57 11.33 10.43 5.58
C THR A 57 11.89 9.02 5.78
N LEU A 58 11.42 8.06 4.98
CA LEU A 58 11.94 6.68 4.93
C LEU A 58 12.09 6.18 3.49
N ASP A 59 13.26 5.61 3.15
CA ASP A 59 13.42 4.64 2.05
C ASP A 59 13.50 3.24 2.70
N TYR A 60 12.53 2.39 2.39
CA TYR A 60 12.41 1.05 2.98
C TYR A 60 12.52 -0.01 1.89
N ARG A 61 13.54 -0.87 2.00
CA ARG A 61 13.76 -1.99 1.09
C ARG A 61 13.87 -3.29 1.86
N ALA A 62 13.02 -4.25 1.54
CA ALA A 62 13.08 -5.52 2.24
C ALA A 62 12.67 -6.73 1.41
N ASN A 63 13.29 -7.85 1.76
CA ASN A 63 12.87 -9.18 1.37
C ASN A 63 12.61 -10.00 2.62
N MET A 64 11.35 -10.35 2.89
CA MET A 64 10.95 -10.98 4.15
C MET A 64 9.76 -11.91 4.05
N SER A 65 9.58 -12.83 4.98
CA SER A 65 8.36 -13.64 5.01
C SER A 65 7.17 -12.83 5.52
N THR A 66 7.33 -12.16 6.68
CA THR A 66 6.23 -11.47 7.37
C THR A 66 6.67 -10.09 7.88
N LEU A 67 5.85 -9.07 7.64
CA LEU A 67 6.02 -7.74 8.22
C LEU A 67 4.73 -7.25 8.88
N ASN A 68 4.87 -6.71 10.09
CA ASN A 68 3.90 -5.80 10.70
C ASN A 68 4.50 -4.39 10.68
N TYR A 69 3.92 -3.49 9.90
CA TYR A 69 4.42 -2.14 9.70
C TYR A 69 3.46 -1.11 10.30
N ARG A 70 3.95 -0.27 11.22
CA ARG A 70 3.20 0.84 11.81
C ARG A 70 4.00 2.13 11.77
N ALA A 71 3.49 3.16 11.09
CA ALA A 71 4.23 4.41 11.02
C ALA A 71 3.37 5.67 10.99
N ASN A 72 3.89 6.75 11.57
CA ASN A 72 3.47 8.12 11.28
C ASN A 72 4.63 8.85 10.61
N MET A 73 4.47 9.24 9.34
CA MET A 73 5.57 9.86 8.60
C MET A 73 5.13 10.91 7.58
N SER A 74 6.04 11.77 7.11
CA SER A 74 5.70 12.66 6.00
C SER A 74 5.78 11.91 4.66
N THR A 75 6.90 11.25 4.39
CA THR A 75 7.18 10.62 3.09
C THR A 75 7.74 9.20 3.26
N LEU A 76 7.28 8.28 2.42
CA LEU A 76 7.82 6.91 2.33
C LEU A 76 8.01 6.47 0.86
N ASP A 77 9.19 5.93 0.52
CA ASP A 77 9.40 5.02 -0.61
C ASP A 77 9.51 3.60 -0.05
N TYR A 78 8.58 2.73 -0.41
CA TYR A 78 8.51 1.36 0.10
C TYR A 78 8.67 0.35 -1.03
N ARG A 79 9.68 -0.52 -0.92
CA ARG A 79 9.98 -1.58 -1.88
C ARG A 79 10.13 -2.93 -1.19
N ALA A 80 9.32 -3.88 -1.61
CA ALA A 80 9.21 -5.15 -0.92
C ALA A 80 9.01 -6.37 -1.80
N THR A 81 9.65 -7.47 -1.40
CA THR A 81 9.22 -8.82 -1.77
C THR A 81 8.88 -9.56 -0.49
N MET A 82 7.61 -9.94 -0.28
CA MET A 82 7.21 -10.60 0.97
C MET A 82 6.07 -11.61 0.84
N SER A 83 5.93 -12.54 1.78
CA SER A 83 4.73 -13.40 1.79
C SER A 83 3.51 -12.66 2.35
N ALA A 84 3.66 -11.98 3.50
CA ALA A 84 2.56 -11.33 4.19
C ALA A 84 2.95 -9.96 4.78
N LEU A 85 2.04 -8.99 4.69
CA LEU A 85 2.18 -7.66 5.29
C LEU A 85 0.87 -7.18 5.95
N ASP A 86 0.93 -6.76 7.22
CA ASP A 86 -0.06 -5.85 7.85
C ASP A 86 0.55 -4.45 7.87
N TYR A 87 -0.02 -3.56 7.07
CA TYR A 87 0.46 -2.20 6.89
C TYR A 87 -0.50 -1.19 7.50
N ARG A 88 -0.03 -0.42 8.48
CA ARG A 88 -0.80 0.69 9.09
C ARG A 88 -0.01 1.98 9.07
N ALA A 89 -0.54 3.01 8.44
CA ALA A 89 0.16 4.28 8.42
C ALA A 89 -0.73 5.53 8.41
N ASN A 90 -0.20 6.60 8.97
CA ASN A 90 -0.67 7.97 8.75
C ASN A 90 0.47 8.76 8.10
N MET A 91 0.30 9.15 6.84
CA MET A 91 1.38 9.81 6.10
C MET A 91 0.93 10.86 5.10
N SER A 92 1.81 11.78 4.70
CA SER A 92 1.48 12.70 3.60
C SER A 92 1.58 12.00 2.24
N THR A 93 2.71 11.34 1.96
CA THR A 93 3.00 10.75 0.65
C THR A 93 3.61 9.35 0.76
N LEU A 94 3.22 8.47 -0.18
CA LEU A 94 3.76 7.12 -0.33
C LEU A 94 3.95 6.74 -1.81
N ASP A 95 5.16 6.28 -2.18
CA ASP A 95 5.39 5.40 -3.35
C ASP A 95 5.53 3.98 -2.82
N TYR A 96 4.60 3.11 -3.20
CA TYR A 96 4.52 1.73 -2.75
C TYR A 96 4.75 0.77 -3.90
N ARG A 97 5.77 -0.08 -3.80
CA ARG A 97 6.09 -1.13 -4.77
C ARG A 97 6.29 -2.47 -4.09
N ALA A 98 5.45 -3.45 -4.41
CA ALA A 98 5.58 -4.76 -3.78
C ALA A 98 5.24 -5.95 -4.68
N ASN A 99 5.93 -7.05 -4.45
CA ASN A 99 5.53 -8.37 -4.89
C ASN A 99 5.21 -9.21 -3.64
N MET A 100 3.95 -9.55 -3.41
CA MET A 100 3.58 -10.25 -2.17
C MET A 100 2.43 -11.25 -2.32
N SER A 101 2.28 -12.22 -1.41
CA SER A 101 1.09 -13.09 -1.45
C SER A 101 -0.14 -12.38 -0.87
N THR A 102 -0.01 -11.79 0.32
CA THR A 102 -1.14 -11.20 1.06
C THR A 102 -0.79 -9.84 1.67
N LEU A 103 -1.72 -8.89 1.57
CA LEU A 103 -1.65 -7.58 2.20
C LEU A 103 -2.96 -7.19 2.90
N ASP A 104 -2.89 -6.80 4.17
CA ASP A 104 -3.89 -5.94 4.84
C ASP A 104 -3.32 -4.52 4.92
N TYR A 105 -3.94 -3.60 4.20
CA TYR A 105 -3.48 -2.23 4.08
C TYR A 105 -4.47 -1.26 4.71
N ARG A 106 -4.02 -0.49 5.71
CA ARG A 106 -4.80 0.54 6.38
C ARG A 106 -4.06 1.85 6.42
N ALA A 107 -4.60 2.87 5.78
CA ALA A 107 -3.93 4.17 5.81
C ALA A 107 -4.82 5.40 5.77
N ILE A 108 -4.29 6.47 6.35
CA ILE A 108 -4.75 7.84 6.15
C ILE A 108 -3.61 8.58 5.46
N MET A 109 -3.85 9.15 4.28
CA MET A 109 -2.80 9.91 3.59
C MET A 109 -3.27 10.94 2.59
N SER A 110 -2.39 11.85 2.17
CA SER A 110 -2.73 12.79 1.10
C SER A 110 -2.61 12.14 -0.27
N ALA A 111 -1.48 11.48 -0.56
CA ALA A 111 -1.21 10.92 -1.89
C ALA A 111 -0.53 9.54 -1.86
N LEU A 112 -0.92 8.68 -2.80
CA LEU A 112 -0.37 7.34 -3.01
C LEU A 112 -0.13 7.04 -4.51
N ASP A 113 1.09 6.60 -4.86
CA ASP A 113 1.36 5.78 -6.06
C ASP A 113 1.53 4.33 -5.59
N TYR A 114 0.60 3.46 -5.98
CA TYR A 114 0.58 2.07 -5.56
C TYR A 114 0.82 1.14 -6.74
N ARG A 115 1.87 0.32 -6.65
CA ARG A 115 2.21 -0.70 -7.65
C ARG A 115 2.44 -2.04 -7.00
N ALA A 116 1.63 -3.03 -7.36
CA ALA A 116 1.82 -4.36 -6.78
C ALA A 116 1.47 -5.53 -7.70
N ASN A 117 2.17 -6.64 -7.49
CA ASN A 117 1.72 -7.96 -7.93
C ASN A 117 1.44 -8.81 -6.70
N MET A 118 0.18 -9.21 -6.49
CA MET A 118 -0.17 -9.97 -5.29
C MET A 118 -1.29 -10.99 -5.47
N SER A 119 -1.43 -11.96 -4.57
CA SER A 119 -2.60 -12.86 -4.61
C SER A 119 -3.83 -12.16 -4.04
N THR A 120 -3.73 -11.62 -2.83
CA THR A 120 -4.86 -11.07 -2.08
C THR A 120 -4.53 -9.72 -1.44
N LEU A 121 -5.48 -8.78 -1.55
CA LEU A 121 -5.43 -7.48 -0.88
C LEU A 121 -6.76 -7.15 -0.17
N ASP A 122 -6.70 -6.85 1.13
CA ASP A 122 -7.71 -6.04 1.85
C ASP A 122 -7.17 -4.62 1.98
N TYR A 123 -7.86 -3.67 1.37
CA TYR A 123 -7.44 -2.28 1.31
C TYR A 123 -8.47 -1.37 1.96
N ARG A 124 -8.04 -0.64 2.99
CA ARG A 124 -8.85 0.37 3.68
C ARG A 124 -8.12 1.68 3.76
N ALA A 125 -8.64 2.72 3.11
CA ALA A 125 -7.97 3.99 3.16
C ALA A 125 -8.87 5.22 3.11
N THR A 126 -8.35 6.30 3.70
CA THR A 126 -8.85 7.66 3.48
C THR A 126 -7.72 8.47 2.84
N MET A 127 -7.93 8.98 1.63
CA MET A 127 -6.87 9.78 0.98
C MET A 127 -7.34 10.79 -0.06
N SER A 128 -6.54 11.80 -0.37
CA SER A 128 -6.93 12.76 -1.41
C SER A 128 -6.79 12.16 -2.80
N THR A 129 -5.61 11.60 -3.12
CA THR A 129 -5.30 11.10 -4.48
C THR A 129 -4.64 9.72 -4.48
N LEU A 130 -5.07 8.86 -5.39
CA LEU A 130 -4.51 7.53 -5.62
C LEU A 130 -4.24 7.27 -7.12
N ASP A 131 -3.01 6.91 -7.49
CA ASP A 131 -2.69 6.14 -8.71
C ASP A 131 -2.48 4.69 -8.29
N TYR A 132 -3.34 3.79 -8.77
CA TYR A 132 -3.36 2.39 -8.39
C TYR A 132 -3.10 1.51 -9.60
N ARG A 133 -2.03 0.71 -9.55
CA ARG A 133 -1.67 -0.28 -10.56
C ARG A 133 -1.41 -1.63 -9.95
N ALA A 134 -2.23 -2.63 -10.27
CA ALA A 134 -1.99 -3.96 -9.73
C ALA A 134 -2.38 -5.11 -10.65
N ASN A 135 -1.64 -6.21 -10.51
CA ASN A 135 -2.07 -7.53 -10.98
C ASN A 135 -2.34 -8.40 -9.76
N MET A 136 -3.60 -8.83 -9.56
CA MET A 136 -3.95 -9.62 -8.38
C MET A 136 -5.04 -10.65 -8.59
N SER A 137 -5.14 -11.67 -7.73
CA SER A 137 -6.29 -12.59 -7.81
C SER A 137 -7.54 -11.96 -7.21
N THR A 138 -7.43 -11.42 -6.00
CA THR A 138 -8.57 -10.92 -5.22
C THR A 138 -8.27 -9.56 -4.59
N LEU A 139 -9.22 -8.63 -4.72
CA LEU A 139 -9.21 -7.34 -4.02
C LEU A 139 -10.53 -7.11 -3.28
N ASP A 140 -10.44 -6.83 -1.98
CA ASP A 140 -11.47 -6.13 -1.21
C ASP A 140 -11.01 -4.70 -0.93
N ASN A 141 -11.73 -3.72 -1.47
CA ASN A 141 -11.38 -2.31 -1.35
C ASN A 141 -12.49 -1.53 -0.66
N ARG A 142 -12.12 -0.80 0.39
CA ARG A 142 -12.94 0.21 1.04
C ARG A 142 -12.21 1.53 1.16
N ALA A 143 -12.59 2.51 0.34
CA ALA A 143 -11.86 3.77 0.28
C ALA A 143 -12.76 5.02 0.30
N ASN A 144 -12.30 6.08 0.96
CA ASN A 144 -12.86 7.43 0.83
C ASN A 144 -11.79 8.32 0.20
N MET A 145 -12.02 8.79 -1.04
CA MET A 145 -10.99 9.52 -1.77
C MET A 145 -11.50 10.69 -2.60
N SER A 146 -10.66 11.68 -2.95
CA SER A 146 -11.10 12.71 -3.91
C SER A 146 -10.96 12.21 -5.35
N THR A 147 -9.78 11.68 -5.69
CA THR A 147 -9.44 11.25 -7.05
C THR A 147 -8.78 9.87 -7.06
N LEU A 148 -9.18 9.03 -8.01
CA LEU A 148 -8.56 7.73 -8.27
C LEU A 148 -8.30 7.54 -9.78
N ASP A 149 -7.06 7.22 -10.15
CA ASP A 149 -6.71 6.50 -11.40
C ASP A 149 -6.45 5.04 -11.04
N TYR A 150 -7.29 4.15 -11.55
CA TYR A 150 -7.25 2.74 -11.24
C TYR A 150 -6.99 1.91 -12.49
N ARG A 151 -5.90 1.13 -12.45
CA ARG A 151 -5.52 0.18 -13.49
C ARG A 151 -5.26 -1.19 -12.90
N ALA A 152 -6.09 -2.17 -13.20
CA ALA A 152 -5.86 -3.50 -12.65
C ALA A 152 -6.23 -4.64 -13.59
N ASN A 153 -5.53 -5.76 -13.40
CA ASN A 153 -5.90 -7.05 -13.97
C ASN A 153 -6.13 -8.02 -12.82
N MET A 154 -7.37 -8.50 -12.64
CA MET A 154 -7.70 -9.32 -11.48
C MET A 154 -8.79 -10.37 -11.72
N SER A 155 -8.89 -11.39 -10.88
CA SER A 155 -10.01 -12.33 -10.99
C SER A 155 -11.29 -11.76 -10.35
N THR A 156 -11.19 -11.29 -9.11
CA THR A 156 -12.34 -10.83 -8.31
C THR A 156 -12.09 -9.47 -7.66
N LEU A 157 -13.07 -8.58 -7.76
CA LEU A 157 -13.09 -7.27 -7.10
C LEU A 157 -14.37 -7.08 -6.26
N ASN A 158 -14.22 -6.81 -4.96
CA ASN A 158 -15.22 -6.11 -4.16
C ASN A 158 -14.76 -4.67 -3.94
N TYR A 159 -15.52 -3.70 -4.45
CA TYR A 159 -15.16 -2.30 -4.40
C TYR A 159 -16.23 -1.46 -3.72
N ARG A 160 -15.86 -0.78 -2.65
CA ARG A 160 -16.71 0.16 -1.90
C ARG A 160 -16.03 1.51 -1.76
N ALA A 161 -16.52 2.53 -2.44
CA ALA A 161 -15.91 3.85 -2.32
C ALA A 161 -16.86 5.05 -2.30
N ASN A 162 -16.42 6.10 -1.62
CA ASN A 162 -16.96 7.44 -1.82
C ASN A 162 -15.87 8.30 -2.44
N MET A 163 -16.13 8.90 -3.60
CA MET A 163 -15.10 9.69 -4.26
C MET A 163 -15.58 10.69 -5.29
N SER A 164 -14.86 11.79 -5.52
CA SER A 164 -15.29 12.80 -6.49
C SER A 164 -15.10 12.32 -7.94
N THR A 165 -13.90 11.84 -8.28
CA THR A 165 -13.52 11.53 -9.68
C THR A 165 -12.85 10.18 -9.82
N LEU A 166 -13.40 9.31 -10.66
CA LEU A 166 -12.83 7.99 -11.01
C LEU A 166 -12.42 7.90 -12.48
N HIS A 167 -11.16 7.54 -12.69
CA HIS A 167 -10.65 6.97 -13.93
C HIS A 167 -10.36 5.48 -13.72
N TYR A 168 -11.03 4.61 -14.47
CA TYR A 168 -11.00 3.17 -14.23
C TYR A 168 -10.70 2.39 -15.50
N LYS A 169 -9.65 1.57 -15.48
CA LYS A 169 -9.32 0.64 -16.55
C LYS A 169 -9.03 -0.73 -15.96
N ALA A 170 -9.89 -1.71 -16.18
CA ALA A 170 -9.65 -3.03 -15.60
C ALA A 170 -10.14 -4.21 -16.45
N THR A 171 -9.46 -5.33 -16.27
CA THR A 171 -9.89 -6.64 -16.75
C THR A 171 -10.17 -7.51 -15.54
N MET A 172 -11.37 -8.12 -15.48
CA MET A 172 -11.67 -9.09 -14.42
C MET A 172 -12.71 -10.14 -14.76
N SER A 173 -12.83 -11.17 -13.95
CA SER A 173 -13.90 -12.17 -14.08
C SER A 173 -15.17 -11.73 -13.34
N ALA A 174 -15.02 -11.17 -12.14
CA ALA A 174 -16.14 -10.78 -11.28
C ALA A 174 -15.95 -9.43 -10.59
N LEU A 175 -17.01 -8.62 -10.61
CA LEU A 175 -17.08 -7.32 -9.94
C LEU A 175 -18.34 -7.21 -9.05
N ASP A 176 -18.16 -6.92 -7.76
CA ASP A 176 -19.18 -6.32 -6.89
C ASP A 176 -18.78 -4.87 -6.58
N TYR A 177 -19.54 -3.93 -7.13
CA TYR A 177 -19.21 -2.50 -7.11
C TYR A 177 -20.28 -1.69 -6.39
N ARG A 178 -19.87 -0.94 -5.36
CA ARG A 178 -20.70 0.03 -4.65
C ARG A 178 -19.97 1.36 -4.51
N ALA A 179 -20.43 2.41 -5.20
CA ALA A 179 -19.78 3.71 -5.06
C ALA A 179 -20.71 4.92 -5.14
N ASN A 180 -20.34 5.98 -4.43
CA ASN A 180 -20.94 7.30 -4.59
C ASN A 180 -19.91 8.21 -5.23
N MET A 181 -20.20 8.76 -6.42
CA MET A 181 -19.23 9.61 -7.12
C MET A 181 -19.83 10.77 -7.89
N SER A 182 -19.01 11.77 -8.21
CA SER A 182 -19.45 12.88 -9.09
C SER A 182 -19.18 12.57 -10.56
N THR A 183 -17.98 12.06 -10.85
CA THR A 183 -17.49 11.84 -12.22
C THR A 183 -16.92 10.43 -12.39
N LEU A 184 -17.35 9.73 -13.44
CA LEU A 184 -16.84 8.41 -13.82
C LEU A 184 -16.39 8.39 -15.29
N ASN A 185 -15.14 8.00 -15.50
CA ASN A 185 -14.58 7.56 -16.77
C ASN A 185 -14.08 6.11 -16.62
N TYR A 186 -14.64 5.17 -17.39
CA TYR A 186 -14.27 3.76 -17.25
C TYR A 186 -14.15 3.00 -18.58
N ARG A 187 -13.28 1.99 -18.56
CA ARG A 187 -13.15 0.94 -19.57
C ARG A 187 -12.90 -0.39 -18.87
N ALA A 188 -13.86 -1.31 -18.95
CA ALA A 188 -13.80 -2.58 -18.25
C ALA A 188 -14.18 -3.76 -19.14
N THR A 189 -13.52 -4.90 -18.93
CA THR A 189 -13.89 -6.20 -19.50
C THR A 189 -14.18 -7.17 -18.36
N MET A 190 -15.41 -7.71 -18.31
CA MET A 190 -15.90 -8.50 -17.17
C MET A 190 -16.92 -9.55 -17.57
N SER A 191 -16.82 -10.74 -16.97
CA SER A 191 -17.82 -11.80 -17.16
C SER A 191 -19.05 -11.61 -16.28
N THR A 192 -18.88 -11.15 -15.04
CA THR A 192 -19.97 -10.96 -14.07
C THR A 192 -19.89 -9.60 -13.39
N LEU A 193 -21.04 -8.95 -13.23
CA LEU A 193 -21.17 -7.62 -12.66
C LEU A 193 -22.37 -7.54 -11.71
N HIS A 194 -22.10 -7.16 -10.47
CA HIS A 194 -23.08 -6.65 -9.51
C HIS A 194 -22.76 -5.18 -9.23
N TYR A 195 -23.67 -4.26 -9.55
CA TYR A 195 -23.40 -2.82 -9.57
C TYR A 195 -24.45 -2.01 -8.83
N ARG A 196 -24.00 -1.11 -7.94
CA ARG A 196 -24.83 -0.09 -7.30
C ARG A 196 -24.05 1.21 -7.16
N ALA A 197 -24.41 2.25 -7.90
CA ALA A 197 -23.77 3.55 -7.76
C ALA A 197 -24.74 4.73 -7.84
N THR A 198 -24.34 5.84 -7.25
CA THR A 198 -24.97 7.16 -7.46
C THR A 198 -23.97 8.10 -8.11
N MET A 199 -24.32 8.70 -9.25
CA MET A 199 -23.41 9.55 -10.02
C MET A 199 -24.08 10.81 -10.60
N SER A 200 -23.32 11.90 -10.70
CA SER A 200 -23.76 13.14 -11.35
C SER A 200 -23.42 13.19 -12.85
N THR A 201 -22.28 12.63 -13.27
CA THR A 201 -21.82 12.61 -14.68
C THR A 201 -21.15 11.29 -15.05
N HIS A 202 -21.39 10.81 -16.28
CA HIS A 202 -20.93 9.49 -16.73
C HIS A 202 -20.52 9.45 -18.21
N VAL A 203 -19.32 8.93 -18.50
CA VAL A 203 -18.84 8.62 -19.86
C VAL A 203 -18.04 7.31 -19.83
N GLY A 204 -18.42 6.29 -20.58
CA GLY A 204 -17.64 5.06 -20.70
C GLY A 204 -18.34 3.94 -21.47
N SER A 205 -17.59 2.88 -21.79
CA SER A 205 -18.09 1.69 -22.49
C SER A 205 -17.66 0.41 -21.79
N GLN A 206 -18.60 -0.55 -21.74
CA GLN A 206 -18.35 -1.93 -21.33
C GLN A 206 -18.16 -2.78 -22.58
N VAL A 207 -17.14 -3.64 -22.59
CA VAL A 207 -16.96 -4.66 -23.64
C VAL A 207 -17.03 -6.03 -22.97
N SER A 208 -18.05 -6.81 -23.34
CA SER A 208 -18.21 -8.20 -22.92
C SER A 208 -17.24 -9.11 -23.67
#